data_AF-A0A0A1WBZ3-F1
#
_entry.id   AF-A0A0A1WBZ3-F1
#
_cell.length_a   1.000
_cell.length_b   1.000
_cell.length_c   1.000
_cell.angle_alpha   90.00
_cell.angle_beta   90.00
_cell.angle_gamma   90.00
#
_symmetry.space_group_name_H-M   'P 1'
#
loop_
_entity.id
_entity.type
_entity.pdbx_description
1 polymer ?
#
loop_
_entity_poly.entity_id
_entity_poly.type
_entity_poly.pdbx_seq_one_letter_code
_entity_poly.pdbx_strand_id
1 'polypeptide(L)'
;MPRALIEFDCPKPACPGVVSEAVYVSDPDFTAEKMSDGDVFEEHDIVCPICGEDYQVDTINGMGGYSASVDGDDVVMSLESDEDPDDYEDFLLRYVPANDQEGAFENARNELVALLTTFQPAPDSILARMIYSQLIAIMEAYLSDKILQLAMNHTEIKKRLAQKAGFVQNQTLKLTDVLLDPTKAENAFKIGLQNILYHDLEKVEKLYNVGLNIGFYPPNSTIKTNLEASVKIRHDCVHRNGVNKDGYVHSFDDTTIRTLAKDLTNLVHHLENATAAAVAALP
;
A
#
# COMPACT_ATOMS: atom_id res chain seq x y z
N MET A 1 -4.97 1.57 25.14
CA MET A 1 -6.39 1.98 25.04
C MET A 1 -6.44 2.92 23.86
N PRO A 2 -6.95 2.45 22.72
CA PRO A 2 -7.10 3.26 21.53
C PRO A 2 -7.90 4.53 21.83
N ARG A 3 -7.56 5.61 21.13
CA ARG A 3 -8.24 6.88 21.24
C ARG A 3 -9.25 7.00 20.11
N ALA A 4 -10.47 7.42 20.41
CA ALA A 4 -11.53 7.58 19.43
C ALA A 4 -11.95 9.05 19.37
N LEU A 5 -11.99 9.62 18.18
CA LEU A 5 -12.60 10.93 17.95
C LEU A 5 -14.09 10.74 17.67
N ILE A 6 -14.94 11.46 18.42
CA ILE A 6 -16.40 11.43 18.29
C ILE A 6 -16.87 12.79 17.80
N GLU A 7 -17.64 12.81 16.70
CA GLU A 7 -18.16 14.02 16.07
C GLU A 7 -19.67 13.96 15.83
N PHE A 8 -20.39 14.99 16.30
CA PHE A 8 -21.83 15.13 16.06
C PHE A 8 -22.32 16.58 16.18
N ASP A 9 -23.44 16.88 15.53
CA ASP A 9 -24.17 18.14 15.71
C ASP A 9 -24.93 18.10 17.04
N CYS A 10 -24.82 19.17 17.84
CA CYS A 10 -25.50 19.29 19.14
C CYS A 10 -27.03 19.09 19.01
N PRO A 11 -27.62 18.04 19.62
CA PRO A 11 -29.06 17.77 19.52
C PRO A 11 -29.97 18.88 20.09
N LYS A 12 -29.44 19.74 20.98
CA LYS A 12 -30.21 20.80 21.64
C LYS A 12 -30.78 21.81 20.64
N PRO A 13 -32.12 22.05 20.63
CA PRO A 13 -32.74 23.02 19.74
C PRO A 13 -32.14 24.42 19.88
N ALA A 14 -31.90 25.08 18.75
CA ALA A 14 -31.29 26.42 18.63
C ALA A 14 -29.81 26.52 19.03
N CYS A 15 -29.10 25.40 19.22
CA CYS A 15 -27.64 25.37 19.32
C CYS A 15 -27.02 25.06 17.95
N PRO A 16 -26.12 25.91 17.40
CA PRO A 16 -25.38 25.60 16.18
C PRO A 16 -24.06 24.86 16.45
N GLY A 17 -23.87 24.31 17.65
CA GLY A 17 -22.61 23.73 18.08
C GLY A 17 -22.35 22.37 17.44
N VAL A 18 -21.13 22.19 16.92
CA VAL A 18 -20.60 20.88 16.56
C VAL A 18 -19.75 20.41 17.73
N VAL A 19 -20.01 19.20 18.20
CA VAL A 19 -19.24 18.53 19.26
C VAL A 19 -18.19 17.66 18.59
N SER A 20 -16.93 17.84 18.98
CA SER A 20 -15.79 17.04 18.51
C SER A 20 -14.87 16.85 19.71
N GLU A 21 -14.91 15.65 20.30
CA GLU A 21 -14.15 15.31 21.50
C GLU A 21 -13.53 13.92 21.36
N ALA A 22 -12.34 13.76 21.94
CA ALA A 22 -11.60 12.51 21.88
C ALA A 22 -11.72 11.75 23.20
N VAL A 23 -12.19 10.51 23.13
CA VAL A 23 -12.36 9.61 24.27
C VAL A 23 -11.40 8.43 24.16
N TYR A 24 -11.10 7.77 25.28
CA TYR A 24 -10.36 6.51 25.27
C TYR A 24 -11.35 5.37 25.29
N VAL A 25 -11.24 4.47 24.32
CA VAL A 25 -12.02 3.24 24.27
C VAL A 25 -11.12 2.03 24.51
N SER A 26 -11.66 1.02 25.15
CA SER A 26 -10.96 -0.24 25.38
C SER A 26 -10.87 -1.07 24.09
N ASP A 27 -9.85 -1.92 24.00
CA ASP A 27 -9.71 -2.88 22.91
C ASP A 27 -10.80 -3.97 22.99
N PRO A 28 -11.26 -4.52 21.85
CA PRO A 28 -12.14 -5.69 21.85
C PRO A 28 -11.50 -6.87 22.60
N ASP A 29 -12.31 -7.73 23.22
CA ASP A 29 -11.80 -8.98 23.78
C ASP A 29 -11.46 -9.97 22.65
N PHE A 30 -10.20 -9.92 22.21
CA PHE A 30 -9.67 -10.79 21.16
C PHE A 30 -9.68 -12.28 21.50
N THR A 31 -9.98 -12.64 22.75
CA THR A 31 -10.01 -14.04 23.21
C THR A 31 -11.41 -14.65 23.18
N ALA A 32 -12.44 -13.88 22.85
CA ALA A 32 -13.81 -14.35 22.76
C ALA A 32 -14.00 -15.40 21.65
N GLU A 33 -14.73 -16.49 21.95
CA GLU A 33 -15.00 -17.57 20.98
C GLU A 33 -15.96 -17.14 19.86
N LYS A 34 -16.80 -16.12 20.11
CA LYS A 34 -17.71 -15.52 19.14
C LYS A 34 -17.45 -14.03 19.03
N MET A 35 -17.59 -13.52 17.81
CA MET A 35 -17.35 -12.11 17.48
C MET A 35 -18.19 -11.15 18.34
N SER A 36 -19.47 -11.47 18.58
CA SER A 36 -20.39 -10.65 19.41
C SER A 36 -20.02 -10.61 20.88
N ASP A 37 -19.28 -11.61 21.35
CA ASP A 37 -18.92 -11.75 22.76
C ASP A 37 -17.60 -11.02 23.07
N GLY A 38 -16.93 -10.50 22.02
CA GLY A 38 -15.72 -9.70 22.11
C GLY A 38 -15.95 -8.20 22.07
N ASP A 39 -17.20 -7.74 21.91
CA ASP A 39 -17.54 -6.32 21.84
C ASP A 39 -17.47 -5.68 23.23
N VAL A 40 -16.79 -4.53 23.33
CA VAL A 40 -16.67 -3.77 24.57
C VAL A 40 -17.55 -2.53 24.50
N PHE A 41 -18.38 -2.35 25.53
CA PHE A 41 -19.35 -1.26 25.65
C PHE A 41 -18.89 -0.30 26.75
N GLU A 42 -18.75 0.99 26.42
CA GLU A 42 -18.31 2.03 27.35
C GLU A 42 -19.18 3.29 27.21
N GLU A 43 -19.41 3.98 28.32
CA GLU A 43 -20.19 5.21 28.38
C GLU A 43 -19.25 6.39 28.65
N HIS A 44 -19.40 7.47 27.90
CA HIS A 44 -18.59 8.69 28.05
C HIS A 44 -19.47 9.94 28.16
N ASP A 45 -19.13 10.83 29.08
CA ASP A 45 -19.77 12.14 29.21
C ASP A 45 -19.01 13.17 28.36
N ILE A 46 -19.71 13.75 27.37
CA ILE A 46 -19.15 14.75 26.43
C ILE A 46 -19.95 16.05 26.53
N VAL A 47 -19.26 17.18 26.65
CA VAL A 47 -19.91 18.49 26.87
C VAL A 47 -19.89 19.31 25.60
N CYS A 48 -21.05 19.83 25.18
CA CYS A 48 -21.09 20.73 24.04
C CYS A 48 -20.36 22.05 24.34
N PRO A 49 -19.35 22.45 23.54
CA PRO A 49 -18.54 23.62 23.82
C PRO A 49 -19.28 24.95 23.66
N ILE A 50 -20.45 24.95 23.02
CA ILE A 50 -21.24 26.16 22.74
C ILE A 50 -22.34 26.39 23.77
N CYS A 51 -23.17 25.39 24.04
CA CYS A 51 -24.32 25.54 24.93
C CYS A 51 -24.09 24.97 26.34
N GLY A 52 -22.99 24.21 26.55
CA GLY A 52 -22.67 23.58 27.82
C GLY A 52 -23.63 22.47 28.23
N GLU A 53 -24.35 21.86 27.28
CA GLU A 53 -25.16 20.67 27.54
C GLU A 53 -24.26 19.44 27.59
N ASP A 54 -24.51 18.56 28.56
CA ASP A 54 -23.83 17.28 28.72
C ASP A 54 -24.57 16.20 27.93
N TYR A 55 -23.84 15.39 27.17
CA TYR A 55 -24.36 14.25 26.43
C TYR A 55 -23.66 12.98 26.89
N GLN A 56 -24.43 11.94 27.17
CA GLN A 56 -23.91 10.60 27.36
C GLN A 56 -23.74 9.95 25.99
N VAL A 57 -22.53 9.50 25.69
CA VAL A 57 -22.18 8.84 24.44
C VAL A 57 -21.80 7.40 24.73
N ASP A 58 -22.56 6.48 24.15
CA ASP A 58 -22.30 5.05 24.25
C ASP A 58 -21.39 4.64 23.09
N THR A 59 -20.24 4.03 23.39
CA THR A 59 -19.30 3.53 22.40
C THR A 59 -19.26 2.01 22.41
N ILE A 60 -19.08 1.44 21.22
CA ILE A 60 -18.87 0.02 21.00
C ILE A 60 -17.57 -0.11 20.22
N ASN A 61 -16.59 -0.81 20.80
CA ASN A 61 -15.40 -1.25 20.08
C ASN A 61 -15.43 -2.78 19.99
N GLY A 62 -15.74 -3.27 18.79
CA GLY A 62 -15.95 -4.68 18.52
C GLY A 62 -15.03 -5.21 17.43
N MET A 63 -14.96 -6.54 17.35
CA MET A 63 -14.23 -7.20 16.25
C MET A 63 -14.85 -6.93 14.88
N GLY A 64 -16.16 -6.63 14.84
CA GLY A 64 -16.92 -6.34 13.62
C GLY A 64 -16.86 -4.88 13.17
N GLY A 65 -16.20 -4.02 13.95
CA GLY A 65 -16.17 -2.57 13.74
C GLY A 65 -16.42 -1.81 15.04
N TYR A 66 -16.49 -0.49 14.90
CA TYR A 66 -16.74 0.42 16.01
C TYR A 66 -17.91 1.34 15.68
N SER A 67 -18.63 1.77 16.71
CA SER A 67 -19.74 2.71 16.59
C SER A 67 -19.89 3.53 17.85
N ALA A 68 -20.46 4.72 17.72
CA ALA A 68 -20.89 5.53 18.85
C ALA A 68 -22.33 6.00 18.63
N SER A 69 -23.08 6.17 19.72
CA SER A 69 -24.44 6.71 19.67
C SER A 69 -24.70 7.70 20.79
N VAL A 70 -25.53 8.70 20.51
CA VAL A 70 -26.04 9.68 21.49
C VAL A 70 -27.56 9.58 21.50
N ASP A 71 -28.16 9.30 22.66
CA ASP A 71 -29.62 9.10 22.80
C ASP A 71 -30.23 8.05 21.83
N GLY A 72 -29.41 7.08 21.38
CA GLY A 72 -29.81 6.04 20.44
C GLY A 72 -29.70 6.40 18.95
N ASP A 73 -29.23 7.61 18.62
CA ASP A 73 -28.89 8.00 17.25
C ASP A 73 -27.38 7.77 17.00
N ASP A 74 -27.04 7.10 15.89
CA ASP A 74 -25.66 6.83 15.50
C ASP A 74 -24.92 8.14 15.18
N VAL A 75 -23.73 8.30 15.74
CA VAL A 75 -22.83 9.44 15.50
C VAL A 75 -21.51 8.98 14.89
N VAL A 76 -20.74 9.94 14.36
CA VAL A 76 -19.45 9.62 13.73
C VAL A 76 -18.44 9.33 14.83
N MET A 77 -17.88 8.12 14.78
CA MET A 77 -16.72 7.73 15.55
C MET A 77 -15.59 7.42 14.57
N SER A 78 -14.37 7.77 14.91
CA SER A 78 -13.16 7.31 14.21
C SER A 78 -12.10 6.91 15.21
N LEU A 79 -11.66 5.65 15.16
CA LEU A 79 -10.52 5.17 15.95
C LEU A 79 -9.22 5.78 15.40
N GLU A 80 -8.48 6.47 16.24
CA GLU A 80 -7.08 6.82 16.00
C GLU A 80 -6.26 5.53 16.09
N SER A 81 -5.50 5.20 15.04
CA SER A 81 -4.64 4.01 15.03
C SER A 81 -3.45 4.19 15.98
N ASP A 82 -3.04 3.10 16.66
CA ASP A 82 -1.80 3.07 17.46
C ASP A 82 -0.52 3.12 16.60
N GLU A 83 -0.64 2.85 15.29
CA GLU A 83 0.38 3.28 14.33
C GLU A 83 0.23 4.79 14.19
N ASP A 84 1.19 5.54 14.73
CA ASP A 84 1.32 6.97 14.43
C ASP A 84 1.44 7.09 12.91
N PRO A 85 0.40 7.56 12.19
CA PRO A 85 0.44 7.64 10.73
C PRO A 85 1.59 8.52 10.26
N ASP A 86 2.02 9.46 11.12
CA ASP A 86 3.18 10.30 10.88
C ASP A 86 4.47 9.46 10.79
N ASP A 87 4.61 8.32 11.50
CA ASP A 87 5.83 7.49 11.46
C ASP A 87 5.98 6.74 10.13
N TYR A 88 4.90 6.19 9.57
CA TYR A 88 4.96 5.53 8.26
C TYR A 88 5.13 6.54 7.12
N GLU A 89 4.40 7.65 7.14
CA GLU A 89 4.58 8.71 6.14
C GLU A 89 5.99 9.32 6.21
N ASP A 90 6.52 9.56 7.41
CA ASP A 90 7.88 10.02 7.62
C ASP A 90 8.92 8.99 7.15
N PHE A 91 8.68 7.69 7.34
CA PHE A 91 9.49 6.62 6.73
C PHE A 91 9.49 6.73 5.20
N LEU A 92 8.31 6.86 4.56
CA LEU A 92 8.20 7.01 3.11
C LEU A 92 8.94 8.25 2.61
N LEU A 93 8.81 9.38 3.32
CA LEU A 93 9.49 10.63 2.99
C LEU A 93 11.01 10.54 3.15
N ARG A 94 11.51 9.80 4.14
CA ARG A 94 12.94 9.55 4.34
C ARG A 94 13.52 8.47 3.43
N TYR A 95 12.68 7.59 2.88
CA TYR A 95 13.12 6.52 2.00
C TYR A 95 13.83 7.07 0.77
N VAL A 96 15.01 6.53 0.47
CA VAL A 96 15.80 6.84 -0.71
C VAL A 96 16.09 5.53 -1.43
N PRO A 97 15.61 5.37 -2.68
CA PRO A 97 15.95 4.21 -3.50
C PRO A 97 17.45 4.01 -3.65
N ALA A 98 17.89 2.77 -3.88
CA ALA A 98 19.27 2.49 -4.26
C ALA A 98 19.66 3.28 -5.53
N ASN A 99 20.90 3.77 -5.60
CA ASN A 99 21.36 4.52 -6.78
C ASN A 99 21.37 3.67 -8.06
N ASP A 100 21.63 2.37 -7.91
CA ASP A 100 21.64 1.37 -8.98
C ASP A 100 20.53 0.34 -8.73
N GLN A 101 19.32 0.66 -9.19
CA GLN A 101 18.14 -0.21 -9.01
C GLN A 101 18.28 -1.53 -9.78
N GLU A 102 18.86 -1.49 -10.98
CA GLU A 102 19.13 -2.69 -11.77
C GLU A 102 20.09 -3.61 -11.02
N GLY A 103 21.24 -3.08 -10.59
CA GLY A 103 22.22 -3.83 -9.81
C GLY A 103 21.64 -4.39 -8.50
N ALA A 104 20.80 -3.63 -7.79
CA ALA A 104 20.12 -4.10 -6.59
C ALA A 104 19.19 -5.30 -6.88
N PHE A 105 18.39 -5.21 -7.95
CA PHE A 105 17.55 -6.32 -8.41
C PHE A 105 18.37 -7.54 -8.81
N GLU A 106 19.41 -7.35 -9.63
CA GLU A 106 20.28 -8.41 -10.13
C GLU A 106 20.97 -9.16 -8.98
N ASN A 107 21.49 -8.44 -7.98
CA ASN A 107 22.11 -9.02 -6.80
C ASN A 107 21.11 -9.85 -5.99
N ALA A 108 19.95 -9.27 -5.65
CA ALA A 108 18.93 -9.98 -4.88
C ALA A 108 18.41 -11.24 -5.61
N ARG A 109 18.18 -11.14 -6.92
CA ARG A 109 17.81 -12.29 -7.75
C ARG A 109 18.89 -13.36 -7.75
N ASN A 110 20.16 -12.98 -7.88
CA ASN A 110 21.28 -13.93 -7.86
C ASN A 110 21.40 -14.65 -6.52
N GLU A 111 21.21 -13.96 -5.40
CA GLU A 111 21.17 -14.57 -4.07
C GLU A 111 20.04 -15.60 -3.95
N LEU A 112 18.83 -15.26 -4.41
CA LEU A 112 17.68 -16.17 -4.43
C LEU A 112 17.92 -17.42 -5.29
N VAL A 113 18.51 -17.25 -6.47
CA VAL A 113 18.88 -18.36 -7.35
C VAL A 113 20.03 -19.20 -6.76
N ALA A 114 20.95 -18.58 -6.02
CA ALA A 114 21.98 -19.29 -5.29
C ALA A 114 21.36 -20.16 -4.19
N LEU A 115 20.36 -19.67 -3.45
CA LEU A 115 19.63 -20.49 -2.46
C LEU A 115 19.03 -21.75 -3.07
N LEU A 116 18.40 -21.66 -4.26
CA LEU A 116 17.89 -22.83 -4.98
C LEU A 116 18.99 -23.85 -5.28
N THR A 117 20.14 -23.35 -5.73
CA THR A 117 21.26 -24.19 -6.17
C THR A 117 21.97 -24.84 -4.98
N THR A 118 22.15 -24.11 -3.89
CA THR A 118 22.83 -24.56 -2.68
C THR A 118 22.00 -25.55 -1.88
N PHE A 119 20.72 -25.26 -1.67
CA PHE A 119 19.87 -26.07 -0.80
C PHE A 119 19.07 -27.14 -1.53
N GLN A 120 18.95 -27.03 -2.86
CA GLN A 120 18.19 -27.96 -3.72
C GLN A 120 16.85 -28.34 -3.07
N PRO A 121 16.02 -27.33 -2.74
CA PRO A 121 14.79 -27.57 -2.00
C PRO A 121 13.94 -28.62 -2.71
N ALA A 122 13.31 -29.49 -1.94
CA ALA A 122 12.30 -30.38 -2.49
C ALA A 122 11.22 -29.55 -3.22
N PRO A 123 10.66 -30.07 -4.32
CA PRO A 123 9.53 -29.41 -4.99
C PRO A 123 8.45 -29.05 -3.97
N ASP A 124 7.88 -27.86 -4.11
CA ASP A 124 6.75 -27.36 -3.32
C ASP A 124 7.05 -27.13 -1.83
N SER A 125 8.31 -27.31 -1.42
CA SER A 125 8.75 -27.02 -0.06
C SER A 125 8.53 -25.55 0.31
N ILE A 126 8.52 -25.27 1.62
CA ILE A 126 8.40 -23.89 2.11
C ILE A 126 9.50 -22.98 1.55
N LEU A 127 10.73 -23.48 1.44
CA LEU A 127 11.85 -22.72 0.88
C LEU A 127 11.61 -22.37 -0.59
N ALA A 128 11.15 -23.32 -1.41
CA ALA A 128 10.80 -23.07 -2.81
C ALA A 128 9.71 -22.00 -2.97
N ARG A 129 8.66 -22.07 -2.15
CA ARG A 129 7.56 -21.08 -2.12
C ARG A 129 8.02 -19.69 -1.67
N MET A 130 8.89 -19.62 -0.67
CA MET A 130 9.47 -18.37 -0.21
C MET A 130 10.35 -17.73 -1.27
N ILE A 131 11.21 -18.51 -1.95
CA ILE A 131 12.05 -18.01 -3.04
C ILE A 131 11.17 -17.49 -4.19
N TYR A 132 10.15 -18.24 -4.60
CA TYR A 132 9.21 -17.81 -5.64
C TYR A 132 8.54 -16.48 -5.28
N SER A 133 8.03 -16.36 -4.04
CA SER A 133 7.36 -15.14 -3.58
C SER A 133 8.33 -13.95 -3.49
N GLN A 134 9.56 -14.19 -3.05
CA GLN A 134 10.58 -13.16 -2.93
C GLN A 134 11.05 -12.65 -4.29
N LEU A 135 11.07 -13.49 -5.33
CA LEU A 135 11.34 -13.05 -6.71
C LEU A 135 10.33 -11.99 -7.17
N ILE A 136 9.05 -12.15 -6.85
CA ILE A 136 8.03 -11.12 -7.14
C ILE A 136 8.28 -9.86 -6.29
N ALA A 137 8.58 -10.01 -5.01
CA ALA A 137 8.84 -8.87 -4.13
C ALA A 137 10.02 -7.99 -4.59
N ILE A 138 11.11 -8.59 -5.09
CA ILE A 138 12.25 -7.81 -5.61
C ILE A 138 11.90 -7.08 -6.92
N MET A 139 10.99 -7.63 -7.73
CA MET A 139 10.45 -6.93 -8.91
C MET A 139 9.60 -5.74 -8.48
N GLU A 140 8.72 -5.91 -7.49
CA GLU A 140 7.91 -4.81 -6.96
C GLU A 140 8.79 -3.67 -6.45
N ALA A 141 9.85 -3.99 -5.70
CA ALA A 141 10.83 -3.01 -5.22
C ALA A 141 11.52 -2.28 -6.38
N TYR A 142 12.03 -3.01 -7.39
CA TYR A 142 12.64 -2.41 -8.58
C TYR A 142 11.67 -1.45 -9.29
N LEU A 143 10.43 -1.87 -9.53
CA LEU A 143 9.43 -1.07 -10.25
C LEU A 143 9.09 0.22 -9.49
N SER A 144 8.91 0.12 -8.17
CA SER A 144 8.67 1.27 -7.29
C SER A 144 9.84 2.24 -7.31
N ASP A 145 11.04 1.72 -7.06
CA ASP A 145 12.24 2.52 -6.91
C ASP A 145 12.62 3.25 -8.19
N LYS A 146 12.51 2.56 -9.33
CA LYS A 146 12.87 3.11 -10.64
C LYS A 146 11.96 4.26 -11.02
N ILE A 147 10.64 4.08 -10.94
CA ILE A 147 9.70 5.13 -11.33
C ILE A 147 9.76 6.32 -10.36
N LEU A 148 9.96 6.07 -9.06
CA LEU A 148 10.15 7.11 -8.06
C LEU A 148 11.39 7.94 -8.37
N GLN A 149 12.55 7.30 -8.56
CA GLN A 149 13.78 8.02 -8.88
C GLN A 149 13.64 8.87 -10.16
N LEU A 150 13.06 8.30 -11.22
CA LEU A 150 12.83 9.01 -12.48
C LEU A 150 11.89 10.21 -12.30
N ALA A 151 10.79 10.03 -11.57
CA ALA A 151 9.85 11.11 -11.30
C ALA A 151 10.49 12.22 -10.45
N MET A 152 11.35 11.88 -9.49
CA MET A 152 12.00 12.88 -8.65
C MET A 152 13.09 13.66 -9.39
N ASN A 153 13.79 13.02 -10.31
CA ASN A 153 14.89 13.63 -11.06
C ASN A 153 14.43 14.37 -12.34
N HIS A 154 13.24 14.06 -12.87
CA HIS A 154 12.76 14.62 -14.14
C HIS A 154 11.36 15.22 -14.01
N THR A 155 11.30 16.55 -14.00
CA THR A 155 10.05 17.32 -13.83
C THR A 155 8.97 16.94 -14.85
N GLU A 156 9.33 16.65 -16.10
CA GLU A 156 8.37 16.28 -17.14
C GLU A 156 7.72 14.90 -16.88
N ILE A 157 8.48 13.95 -16.35
CA ILE A 157 7.95 12.65 -15.92
C ILE A 157 6.99 12.86 -14.73
N LYS A 158 7.42 13.63 -13.72
CA LYS A 158 6.60 13.99 -12.54
C LYS A 158 5.24 14.57 -12.96
N LYS A 159 5.25 15.56 -13.85
CA LYS A 159 4.02 16.21 -14.36
C LYS A 159 3.09 15.23 -15.07
N ARG A 160 3.63 14.37 -15.95
CA ARG A 160 2.81 13.37 -16.67
C ARG A 160 2.15 12.40 -15.69
N LEU A 161 2.91 11.92 -14.71
CA LEU A 161 2.41 11.02 -13.67
C LEU A 161 1.31 11.69 -12.84
N ALA A 162 1.57 12.88 -12.29
CA ALA A 162 0.61 13.61 -11.47
C ALA A 162 -0.71 13.89 -12.22
N GLN A 163 -0.65 14.19 -13.53
CA GLN A 163 -1.83 14.51 -14.32
C GLN A 163 -2.64 13.27 -14.72
N LYS A 164 -1.97 12.17 -15.09
CA LYS A 164 -2.61 11.09 -15.86
C LYS A 164 -2.59 9.72 -15.17
N ALA A 165 -1.79 9.52 -14.14
CA ALA A 165 -1.66 8.22 -13.47
C ALA A 165 -2.74 7.97 -12.40
N GLY A 166 -3.44 9.01 -11.93
CA GLY A 166 -4.62 8.88 -11.06
C GLY A 166 -4.33 8.77 -9.55
N PHE A 167 -3.11 8.46 -9.14
CA PHE A 167 -2.77 8.19 -7.72
C PHE A 167 -2.80 9.43 -6.80
N VAL A 168 -2.77 10.64 -7.36
CA VAL A 168 -2.86 11.91 -6.60
C VAL A 168 -4.11 12.74 -6.96
N GLN A 169 -4.99 12.24 -7.83
CA GLN A 169 -6.11 13.04 -8.35
C GLN A 169 -7.16 13.41 -7.28
N ASN A 170 -7.28 12.60 -6.23
CA ASN A 170 -8.24 12.84 -5.14
C ASN A 170 -7.61 13.58 -3.95
N GLN A 171 -6.29 13.85 -3.97
CA GLN A 171 -5.63 14.58 -2.89
C GLN A 171 -5.88 16.09 -3.03
N THR A 172 -6.39 16.71 -1.97
CA THR A 172 -6.62 18.16 -1.91
C THR A 172 -5.62 18.78 -0.95
N LEU A 173 -4.83 19.74 -1.44
CA LEU A 173 -3.91 20.52 -0.60
C LEU A 173 -4.45 21.96 -0.46
N LYS A 174 -4.46 22.48 0.76
CA LYS A 174 -4.80 23.89 1.01
C LYS A 174 -3.69 24.77 0.45
N LEU A 175 -4.08 25.86 -0.23
CA LEU A 175 -3.12 26.82 -0.77
C LEU A 175 -2.21 27.41 0.32
N THR A 176 -2.76 27.67 1.51
CA THR A 176 -2.01 28.13 2.68
C THR A 176 -0.88 27.18 3.04
N ASP A 177 -1.15 25.87 3.00
CA ASP A 177 -0.19 24.85 3.40
C ASP A 177 0.96 24.75 2.41
N VAL A 178 0.67 24.86 1.12
CA VAL A 178 1.70 24.86 0.05
C VAL A 178 2.54 26.14 0.07
N LEU A 179 1.95 27.28 0.47
CA LEU A 179 2.67 28.55 0.61
C LEU A 179 3.59 28.56 1.84
N LEU A 180 3.19 27.90 2.92
CA LEU A 180 3.99 27.79 4.15
C LEU A 180 5.07 26.70 4.03
N ASP A 181 4.78 25.61 3.32
CA ASP A 181 5.71 24.52 3.03
C ASP A 181 5.71 24.18 1.53
N PRO A 182 6.70 24.70 0.77
CA PRO A 182 6.85 24.42 -0.65
C PRO A 182 7.06 22.93 -0.99
N THR A 183 7.45 22.10 -0.01
CA THR A 183 7.69 20.66 -0.21
C THR A 183 6.41 19.83 -0.11
N LYS A 184 5.32 20.40 0.43
CA LYS A 184 4.07 19.67 0.71
C LYS A 184 3.49 18.95 -0.51
N ALA A 185 3.51 19.59 -1.68
CA ALA A 185 3.03 18.98 -2.92
C ALA A 185 3.95 17.84 -3.41
N GLU A 186 5.26 17.99 -3.21
CA GLU A 186 6.24 16.96 -3.58
C GLU A 186 6.16 15.75 -2.65
N ASN A 187 5.98 15.98 -1.35
CA ASN A 187 5.80 14.96 -0.34
C ASN A 187 4.53 14.14 -0.61
N ALA A 188 3.41 14.82 -0.86
CA ALA A 188 2.14 14.17 -1.22
C ALA A 188 2.27 13.31 -2.49
N PHE A 189 2.99 13.82 -3.51
CA PHE A 189 3.29 13.06 -4.72
C PHE A 189 4.14 11.81 -4.41
N LYS A 190 5.20 11.98 -3.62
CA LYS A 190 6.12 10.90 -3.25
C LYS A 190 5.40 9.79 -2.49
N ILE A 191 4.65 10.14 -1.45
CA ILE A 191 3.82 9.21 -0.66
C ILE A 191 2.81 8.49 -1.57
N GLY A 192 2.08 9.24 -2.40
CA GLY A 192 1.10 8.66 -3.31
C GLY A 192 1.70 7.67 -4.30
N LEU A 193 2.91 7.92 -4.80
CA LEU A 193 3.61 7.04 -5.74
C LEU A 193 4.15 5.77 -5.04
N GLN A 194 4.61 5.89 -3.79
CA GLN A 194 5.11 4.77 -2.99
C GLN A 194 3.98 3.85 -2.48
N ASN A 195 2.77 4.38 -2.30
CA ASN A 195 1.59 3.61 -1.87
C ASN A 195 0.93 2.78 -2.98
N ILE A 196 1.47 2.80 -4.21
CA ILE A 196 0.96 1.94 -5.29
C ILE A 196 1.32 0.48 -5.00
N LEU A 197 0.37 -0.43 -5.22
CA LEU A 197 0.61 -1.88 -5.17
C LEU A 197 1.34 -2.32 -6.44
N TYR A 198 2.66 -2.49 -6.38
CA TYR A 198 3.47 -2.76 -7.58
C TYR A 198 3.35 -4.19 -8.15
N HIS A 199 2.71 -5.12 -7.44
CA HIS A 199 2.30 -6.39 -8.03
C HIS A 199 1.02 -6.27 -8.90
N ASP A 200 0.28 -5.16 -8.83
CA ASP A 200 -0.82 -4.89 -9.76
C ASP A 200 -0.24 -4.41 -11.11
N LEU A 201 0.22 -5.38 -11.91
CA LEU A 201 0.97 -5.12 -13.13
C LEU A 201 0.17 -4.34 -14.19
N GLU A 202 -1.17 -4.39 -14.17
CA GLU A 202 -1.99 -3.58 -15.06
C GLU A 202 -1.88 -2.10 -14.71
N LYS A 203 -1.96 -1.77 -13.41
CA LYS A 203 -1.74 -0.39 -12.94
C LYS A 203 -0.31 0.07 -13.18
N VAL A 204 0.68 -0.79 -12.93
CA VAL A 204 2.09 -0.44 -13.14
C VAL A 204 2.41 -0.26 -14.62
N GLU A 205 1.87 -1.10 -15.51
CA GLU A 205 1.97 -0.92 -16.96
C GLU A 205 1.45 0.47 -17.36
N LYS A 206 0.26 0.85 -16.88
CA LYS A 206 -0.30 2.19 -17.14
C LYS A 206 0.60 3.30 -16.59
N LEU A 207 1.15 3.13 -15.40
CA LEU A 207 2.04 4.11 -14.74
C LEU A 207 3.28 4.38 -15.61
N TYR A 208 3.96 3.34 -16.06
CA TYR A 208 5.14 3.42 -16.90
C TYR A 208 4.83 3.98 -18.29
N ASN A 209 3.75 3.50 -18.93
CA ASN A 209 3.32 3.99 -20.23
C ASN A 209 3.03 5.50 -20.19
N VAL A 210 2.38 5.99 -19.13
CA VAL A 210 2.03 7.40 -18.96
C VAL A 210 3.23 8.28 -18.59
N GLY A 211 4.04 7.84 -17.64
CA GLY A 211 5.18 8.63 -17.15
C GLY A 211 6.28 8.74 -18.19
N LEU A 212 6.59 7.62 -18.85
CA LEU A 212 7.80 7.46 -19.66
C LEU A 212 7.53 7.38 -21.16
N ASN A 213 6.27 7.20 -21.59
CA ASN A 213 5.90 6.96 -22.99
C ASN A 213 6.63 5.76 -23.62
N ILE A 214 6.86 4.71 -22.84
CA ILE A 214 7.45 3.45 -23.31
C ILE A 214 6.40 2.34 -23.32
N GLY A 215 6.66 1.24 -24.02
CA GLY A 215 5.91 0.01 -23.81
C GLY A 215 6.47 -0.74 -22.60
N PHE A 216 5.63 -1.10 -21.63
CA PHE A 216 6.06 -1.75 -20.39
C PHE A 216 6.68 -3.14 -20.60
N TYR A 217 6.09 -3.95 -21.49
CA TYR A 217 6.57 -5.32 -21.77
C TYR A 217 7.40 -5.39 -23.05
N PRO A 218 8.33 -6.36 -23.15
CA PRO A 218 9.01 -6.66 -24.40
C PRO A 218 8.01 -7.05 -25.50
N PRO A 219 8.14 -6.52 -26.74
CA PRO A 219 7.20 -6.79 -27.82
C PRO A 219 7.23 -8.27 -28.24
N ASN A 220 6.06 -8.81 -28.62
CA ASN A 220 5.89 -10.20 -29.07
C ASN A 220 6.36 -11.26 -28.06
N SER A 221 6.29 -10.96 -26.76
CA SER A 221 6.71 -11.88 -25.70
C SER A 221 5.53 -12.47 -24.92
N THR A 222 5.72 -13.65 -24.34
CA THR A 222 4.77 -14.26 -23.39
C THR A 222 4.92 -13.71 -21.97
N ILE A 223 5.86 -12.79 -21.74
CA ILE A 223 6.26 -12.30 -20.41
C ILE A 223 5.07 -11.68 -19.67
N LYS A 224 4.24 -10.88 -20.36
CA LYS A 224 3.03 -10.30 -19.75
C LYS A 224 2.15 -11.37 -19.11
N THR A 225 1.78 -12.39 -19.89
CA THR A 225 0.90 -13.47 -19.44
C THR A 225 1.54 -14.30 -18.33
N ASN A 226 2.84 -14.60 -18.44
CA ASN A 226 3.58 -15.36 -17.44
C ASN A 226 3.65 -14.62 -16.09
N LEU A 227 3.93 -13.31 -16.11
CA LEU A 227 4.07 -12.52 -14.90
C LEU A 227 2.72 -12.24 -14.22
N GLU A 228 1.67 -11.96 -14.98
CA GLU A 228 0.30 -11.85 -14.44
C GLU A 228 -0.15 -13.15 -13.77
N ALA A 229 0.17 -14.30 -14.36
CA ALA A 229 -0.09 -15.60 -13.73
C ALA A 229 0.75 -15.77 -12.46
N SER A 230 2.02 -15.37 -12.49
CA SER A 230 2.95 -15.51 -11.37
C SER A 230 2.55 -14.65 -10.15
N VAL A 231 2.03 -13.44 -10.38
CA VAL A 231 1.46 -12.60 -9.31
C VAL A 231 0.27 -13.28 -8.63
N LYS A 232 -0.61 -13.95 -9.39
CA LYS A 232 -1.73 -14.70 -8.82
C LYS A 232 -1.23 -15.86 -7.94
N ILE A 233 -0.21 -16.58 -8.40
CA ILE A 233 0.43 -17.64 -7.62
C ILE A 233 1.07 -17.06 -6.34
N ARG A 234 1.71 -15.88 -6.41
CA ARG A 234 2.25 -15.19 -5.23
C ARG A 234 1.16 -14.83 -4.21
N HIS A 235 -0.04 -14.43 -4.64
CA HIS A 235 -1.16 -14.23 -3.71
C HIS A 235 -1.54 -15.54 -3.00
N ASP A 236 -1.57 -16.65 -3.74
CA ASP A 236 -1.83 -17.97 -3.16
C ASP A 236 -0.71 -18.39 -2.20
N CYS A 237 0.56 -18.12 -2.51
CA CYS A 237 1.68 -18.34 -1.60
C CYS A 237 1.50 -17.62 -0.25
N VAL A 238 1.20 -16.32 -0.30
CA VAL A 238 1.14 -15.46 0.90
C VAL A 238 -0.13 -15.68 1.72
N HIS A 239 -1.29 -15.78 1.08
CA HIS A 239 -2.58 -15.82 1.78
C HIS A 239 -3.16 -17.22 1.96
N ARG A 240 -2.68 -18.20 1.19
CA ARG A 240 -3.19 -19.57 1.17
C ARG A 240 -2.09 -20.62 1.24
N ASN A 241 -0.88 -20.22 1.64
CA ASN A 241 0.27 -21.12 1.80
C ASN A 241 0.55 -21.96 0.53
N GLY A 242 0.40 -21.37 -0.66
CA GLY A 242 0.66 -22.02 -1.95
C GLY A 242 -0.49 -22.87 -2.50
N VAL A 243 -1.68 -22.77 -1.89
CA VAL A 243 -2.90 -23.45 -2.34
C VAL A 243 -3.81 -22.45 -3.05
N ASN A 244 -4.35 -22.81 -4.21
CA ASN A 244 -5.29 -21.95 -4.91
C ASN A 244 -6.70 -21.99 -4.27
N LYS A 245 -7.63 -21.18 -4.80
CA LYS A 245 -9.02 -21.11 -4.29
C LYS A 245 -9.80 -22.43 -4.39
N ASP A 246 -9.39 -23.32 -5.28
CA ASP A 246 -10.04 -24.60 -5.52
C ASP A 246 -9.39 -25.75 -4.71
N GLY A 247 -8.39 -25.45 -3.88
CA GLY A 247 -7.70 -26.43 -3.03
C GLY A 247 -6.51 -27.13 -3.69
N TYR A 248 -6.10 -26.75 -4.90
CA TYR A 248 -4.93 -27.32 -5.56
C TYR A 248 -3.64 -26.63 -5.12
N VAL A 249 -2.64 -27.45 -4.79
CA VAL A 249 -1.29 -26.98 -4.47
C VAL A 249 -0.57 -26.60 -5.77
N HIS A 250 -0.01 -25.40 -5.84
CA HIS A 250 0.85 -24.99 -6.95
C HIS A 250 2.17 -25.75 -6.91
N SER A 251 2.75 -26.00 -8.10
CA SER A 251 4.08 -26.59 -8.18
C SER A 251 5.17 -25.52 -8.20
N PHE A 252 6.22 -25.72 -7.42
CA PHE A 252 7.39 -24.85 -7.25
C PHE A 252 8.68 -25.65 -7.45
N ASP A 253 8.80 -26.30 -8.60
CA ASP A 253 10.06 -26.95 -8.99
C ASP A 253 11.13 -25.94 -9.43
N ASP A 254 12.39 -26.39 -9.52
CA ASP A 254 13.52 -25.56 -9.91
C ASP A 254 13.30 -24.88 -11.29
N THR A 255 12.64 -25.58 -12.23
CA THR A 255 12.37 -25.06 -13.57
C THR A 255 11.40 -23.87 -13.50
N THR A 256 10.34 -23.99 -12.71
CA THR A 256 9.31 -22.97 -12.52
C THR A 256 9.92 -21.71 -11.93
N ILE A 257 10.72 -21.85 -10.86
CA ILE A 257 11.32 -20.71 -10.18
C ILE A 257 12.38 -20.04 -11.07
N ARG A 258 13.22 -20.80 -11.78
CA ARG A 258 14.19 -20.23 -12.72
C ARG A 258 13.54 -19.57 -13.93
N THR A 259 12.40 -20.08 -14.39
CA THR A 259 11.62 -19.45 -15.46
C THR A 259 11.08 -18.10 -15.00
N LEU A 260 10.52 -18.02 -13.79
CA LEU A 260 10.11 -16.74 -13.21
C LEU A 260 11.30 -15.77 -13.11
N ALA A 261 12.43 -16.21 -12.53
CA ALA A 261 13.61 -15.37 -12.41
C ALA A 261 14.07 -14.81 -13.77
N LYS A 262 14.03 -15.65 -14.83
CA LYS A 262 14.36 -15.22 -16.20
C LYS A 262 13.36 -14.21 -16.77
N ASP A 263 12.06 -14.44 -16.60
CA ASP A 263 11.03 -13.53 -17.11
C ASP A 263 11.12 -12.16 -16.43
N LEU A 264 11.41 -12.13 -15.13
CA LEU A 264 11.67 -10.89 -14.38
C LEU A 264 12.91 -10.15 -14.90
N THR A 265 14.03 -10.86 -15.10
CA THR A 265 15.24 -10.28 -15.70
C THR A 265 14.97 -9.66 -17.07
N ASN A 266 14.20 -10.36 -17.92
CA ASN A 266 13.87 -9.86 -19.24
C ASN A 266 13.01 -8.59 -19.18
N LEU A 267 12.08 -8.50 -18.23
CA LEU A 267 11.30 -7.29 -17.99
C LEU A 267 12.20 -6.14 -17.54
N VAL A 268 13.05 -6.36 -16.53
CA VAL A 268 13.96 -5.34 -15.98
C VAL A 268 14.89 -4.80 -17.06
N HIS A 269 15.59 -5.68 -17.79
CA HIS A 269 16.48 -5.23 -18.87
C HIS A 269 15.75 -4.47 -19.98
N HIS A 270 14.52 -4.86 -20.31
CA HIS A 270 13.71 -4.11 -21.28
C HIS A 270 13.37 -2.71 -20.78
N LEU A 271 12.97 -2.60 -19.50
CA LEU A 271 12.67 -1.32 -18.88
C LEU A 271 13.92 -0.42 -18.75
N GLU A 272 15.08 -0.97 -18.41
CA GLU A 272 16.34 -0.21 -18.37
C GLU A 272 16.68 0.39 -19.74
N ASN A 273 16.64 -0.42 -20.80
CA ASN A 273 16.90 0.05 -22.16
C ASN A 273 15.88 1.10 -22.61
N ALA A 274 14.59 0.85 -22.36
CA ALA A 274 13.52 1.76 -22.79
C ALA A 274 13.53 3.07 -21.99
N THR A 275 13.79 3.02 -20.67
CA THR A 275 13.87 4.21 -19.81
C THR A 275 15.07 5.08 -20.16
N ALA A 276 16.25 4.48 -20.42
CA ALA A 276 17.43 5.21 -20.85
C ALA A 276 17.18 6.00 -22.14
N ALA A 277 16.52 5.38 -23.13
CA ALA A 277 16.13 6.04 -24.38
C ALA A 277 15.10 7.16 -24.14
N ALA A 278 14.10 6.93 -23.30
CA ALA A 278 13.06 7.91 -22.99
C ALA A 278 13.61 9.15 -22.25
N VAL A 279 14.51 8.94 -21.27
CA VAL A 279 15.16 10.01 -20.52
C VAL A 279 16.06 10.85 -21.43
N ALA A 280 16.82 10.21 -22.33
CA ALA A 280 17.67 10.90 -23.30
C ALA A 280 16.87 11.78 -24.29
N ALA A 281 15.57 11.52 -24.46
CA ALA A 281 14.67 12.26 -25.34
C ALA A 281 13.86 13.36 -24.63
N LEU A 282 14.07 13.58 -23.33
CA LEU A 282 13.42 14.66 -22.59
C LEU A 282 13.98 16.03 -23.03
N PRO A 283 13.13 17.08 -23.07
CA PRO A 283 13.52 18.44 -23.47
C PRO A 283 14.42 19.14 -22.45
#